data_AF-A0A4Y1ZCY1-F1
#
_entry.id   AF-A0A4Y1ZCY1-F1
#
_cell.length_a   1.000
_cell.length_b   1.000
_cell.length_c   1.000
_cell.angle_alpha   90.00
_cell.angle_beta   90.00
_cell.angle_gamma   90.00
#
_symmetry.space_group_name_H-M   'P 1'
#
loop_
_entity.id
_entity.type
_entity.pdbx_description
1 polymer ?
#
loop_
_entity_poly.entity_id
_entity_poly.type
_entity_poly.pdbx_seq_one_letter_code
_entity_poly.pdbx_strand_id
1 'polypeptide(L)' 'MDRQNEQDLHRLAANMNNKANIRRFMTYLNDQPEPDVPDPYYTGRFDEVIDRIDRGTDRILETLIK' A
#
# COMPACT_ATOMS: atom_id res chain seq x y z
N MET A 1 3.32 1.24 -1.64
CA MET A 1 2.33 2.27 -1.99
C MET A 1 1.83 2.05 -3.39
N ASP A 2 2.75 1.75 -4.29
CA ASP A 2 2.51 1.32 -5.65
C ASP A 2 3.11 -0.07 -5.94
N ARG A 3 2.97 -0.53 -7.18
CA ARG A 3 3.55 -1.77 -7.71
C ARG A 3 5.08 -1.75 -7.79
N GLN A 4 5.70 -0.60 -8.01
CA GLN A 4 7.16 -0.51 -8.10
C GLN A 4 7.80 -0.81 -6.75
N ASN A 5 7.28 -0.22 -5.66
CA ASN A 5 7.79 -0.50 -4.31
C ASN A 5 7.64 -1.98 -3.96
N GLU A 6 6.51 -2.60 -4.31
CA GLU A 6 6.25 -4.02 -4.07
C GLU A 6 7.31 -4.89 -4.77
N GLN A 7 7.57 -4.63 -6.05
CA GLN A 7 8.58 -5.36 -6.82
C GLN A 7 9.99 -5.15 -6.24
N ASP A 8 10.33 -3.94 -5.82
CA ASP A 8 11.62 -3.60 -5.23
C ASP A 8 11.84 -4.36 -3.91
N LEU A 9 10.83 -4.35 -3.03
CA LEU A 9 10.88 -5.08 -1.77
C LEU A 9 10.96 -6.60 -2.00
N HIS A 10 10.25 -7.15 -2.99
CA HIS A 10 10.38 -8.56 -3.35
C HIS A 10 11.76 -8.94 -3.87
N ARG A 11 12.47 -8.03 -4.53
CA ARG A 11 13.87 -8.23 -4.94
C ARG A 11 14.83 -8.18 -3.76
N LEU A 12 14.55 -7.33 -2.76
CA LEU A 12 15.38 -7.18 -1.56
C LEU A 12 15.13 -8.24 -0.47
N ALA A 13 13.95 -8.88 -0.47
CA ALA A 13 13.57 -9.85 0.56
C ALA A 13 14.46 -11.10 0.53
N ALA A 14 15.12 -11.38 1.67
CA ALA A 14 16.08 -12.47 1.81
C ALA A 14 15.49 -13.89 1.69
N ASN A 15 14.21 -14.08 1.97
CA ASN A 15 13.56 -15.40 1.93
C ASN A 15 12.05 -15.30 1.61
N MET A 16 11.42 -16.45 1.38
CA MET A 16 10.00 -16.55 1.02
C MET A 16 9.06 -16.08 2.14
N ASN A 17 9.42 -16.28 3.41
CA ASN A 17 8.61 -15.82 4.54
C ASN A 17 8.54 -14.29 4.57
N ASN A 18 9.67 -13.61 4.32
CA ASN A 18 9.70 -12.15 4.22
C ASN A 18 8.87 -11.66 3.03
N LYS A 19 8.92 -12.38 1.89
CA LYS A 19 8.09 -12.04 0.72
C LYS A 19 6.60 -12.16 1.00
N ALA A 20 6.19 -13.15 1.79
CA ALA A 20 4.78 -13.36 2.15
C ALA A 20 4.20 -12.23 3.00
N ASN A 21 5.04 -11.46 3.69
CA ASN A 21 4.63 -10.32 4.51
C ASN A 21 4.53 -9.00 3.72
N ILE A 22 4.92 -8.97 2.44
CA ILE A 22 4.86 -7.77 1.60
C ILE A 22 3.47 -7.67 0.98
N ARG A 23 2.82 -6.53 1.16
CA ARG A 23 1.48 -6.27 0.61
C ARG A 23 1.31 -4.78 0.29
N ARG A 24 0.72 -4.47 -0.87
CA ARG A 24 0.41 -3.07 -1.25
C ARG A 24 -0.72 -2.50 -0.41
N PHE A 25 -0.61 -1.22 -0.06
CA PHE A 25 -1.54 -0.51 0.83
C PHE A 25 -3.01 -0.61 0.38
N MET A 26 -3.29 -0.34 -0.90
CA MET A 26 -4.67 -0.35 -1.41
C MET A 26 -5.32 -1.74 -1.41
N THR A 27 -4.58 -2.83 -1.21
CA THR A 27 -5.18 -4.18 -1.11
C THR A 27 -5.95 -4.39 0.20
N TYR A 28 -5.85 -3.48 1.17
CA TYR A 28 -6.69 -3.49 2.38
C TYR A 28 -8.02 -2.76 2.16
N LEU A 29 -8.11 -1.93 1.13
CA LEU A 29 -9.32 -1.24 0.71
C LEU A 29 -9.95 -2.02 -0.46
N ASN A 30 -10.75 -3.03 -0.14
CA ASN A 30 -11.60 -3.67 -1.15
C ASN A 30 -12.54 -2.59 -1.74
N ASP A 31 -12.74 -2.57 -3.06
CA ASP A 31 -13.52 -1.57 -3.82
C ASP A 31 -12.84 -0.22 -4.15
N GLN A 32 -11.62 -0.22 -4.65
CA GLN A 32 -11.07 0.96 -5.34
C GLN A 32 -10.69 0.63 -6.78
N PRO A 33 -11.08 1.47 -7.77
CA PRO A 33 -10.72 1.28 -9.17
C PRO A 33 -9.21 1.43 -9.39
N GLU A 34 -8.54 2.19 -8.53
CA GLU A 34 -7.10 2.44 -8.61
C GLU A 34 -6.35 1.54 -7.62
N PRO A 35 -5.51 0.61 -8.09
CA PRO A 35 -4.86 -0.37 -7.24
C PRO A 35 -3.63 0.16 -6.50
N ASP A 36 -3.20 1.41 -6.75
CA ASP A 36 -1.98 2.02 -6.24
C ASP A 36 -2.27 3.41 -5.66
N VAL A 37 -1.52 3.82 -4.63
CA VAL A 37 -1.54 5.20 -4.13
C VAL A 37 -0.69 6.05 -5.07
N PRO A 38 -1.22 7.17 -5.63
CA PRO A 38 -0.47 8.01 -6.54
C PRO A 38 0.70 8.67 -5.82
N ASP A 39 1.83 8.84 -6.50
CA ASP A 39 2.98 9.54 -5.92
C ASP A 39 2.75 11.06 -5.95
N PRO A 40 2.61 11.73 -4.80
CA PRO A 40 2.34 13.16 -4.75
C PRO A 40 3.57 13.99 -5.10
N TYR A 41 4.79 13.43 -5.01
CA TYR A 41 6.01 14.13 -5.38
C TYR A 41 6.02 14.49 -6.88
N TYR A 42 5.49 13.60 -7.72
CA TYR A 42 5.41 13.82 -9.17
C TYR A 42 4.07 14.43 -9.62
N THR A 43 2.99 14.16 -8.90
CA THR A 43 1.64 14.58 -9.34
C THR A 43 1.12 15.83 -8.63
N GLY A 44 1.70 16.21 -7.50
CA GLY A 44 1.20 17.30 -6.63
C GLY A 44 -0.12 16.99 -5.90
N ARG A 45 -0.67 15.77 -6.05
CA ARG A 45 -1.99 15.38 -5.51
C ARG A 45 -1.93 14.90 -4.06
N PHE A 46 -1.44 15.75 -3.16
CA PHE A 46 -1.28 15.40 -1.73
C PHE A 46 -2.62 15.11 -1.04
N ASP A 47 -3.67 15.87 -1.34
CA ASP A 47 -4.99 15.68 -0.71
C ASP A 47 -5.58 14.30 -1.02
N GLU A 48 -5.45 13.86 -2.27
CA GLU A 48 -5.90 12.52 -2.70
C GLU A 48 -5.12 11.40 -2.00
N VAL A 49 -3.82 11.60 -1.79
CA VAL A 49 -2.98 10.64 -1.07
C VAL A 49 -3.40 10.57 0.40
N ILE A 50 -3.61 11.72 1.05
CA ILE A 50 -4.05 11.78 2.45
C ILE A 50 -5.39 11.06 2.63
N ASP A 51 -6.39 11.33 1.78
CA ASP A 51 -7.70 10.68 1.84
C ASP A 51 -7.61 9.15 1.67
N ARG A 52 -6.73 8.66 0.78
CA ARG A 52 -6.50 7.21 0.64
C ARG A 52 -5.84 6.62 1.86
N ILE A 53 -4.84 7.30 2.43
CA ILE A 53 -4.09 6.83 3.61
C ILE A 53 -4.99 6.80 4.85
N ASP A 54 -5.80 7.82 5.05
CA ASP A 54 -6.74 7.91 6.17
C ASP A 54 -7.71 6.71 6.15
N ARG A 55 -8.40 6.50 5.01
CA ARG A 55 -9.33 5.37 4.83
C ARG A 55 -8.67 4.01 5.00
N GLY A 56 -7.44 3.84 4.50
CA GLY A 56 -6.76 2.54 4.52
C GLY A 56 -6.16 2.19 5.89
N THR A 57 -5.79 3.18 6.70
CA THR A 57 -5.14 2.94 7.99
C THR A 57 -6.08 2.25 8.97
N ASP A 58 -7.36 2.64 9.01
CA ASP A 58 -8.37 1.98 9.84
C ASP A 58 -8.51 0.49 9.49
N ARG A 59 -8.57 0.17 8.20
CA ARG A 59 -8.67 -1.22 7.73
C ARG A 59 -7.42 -2.04 8.05
N ILE A 60 -6.24 -1.43 7.94
CA ILE A 60 -4.99 -2.10 8.31
C ILE A 60 -5.00 -2.40 9.81
N LEU A 61 -5.41 -1.44 10.65
CA LEU A 61 -5.45 -1.61 12.09
C LEU A 61 -6.38 -2.77 12.49
N GLU A 62 -7.57 -2.87 11.87
CA GLU A 62 -8.50 -3.99 12.03
C GLU A 62 -7.88 -5.36 11.68
N THR A 63 -6.94 -5.41 10.73
CA THR A 63 -6.25 -6.66 10.36
C THR A 63 -5.09 -7.02 11.29
N LEU A 64 -4.48 -6.05 11.95
CA LEU A 64 -3.31 -6.25 12.82
C LEU A 64 -3.68 -6.56 14.28
N ILE A 65 -4.84 -6.08 14.75
CA ILE A 65 -5.27 -6.24 16.16
C ILE A 65 -6.10 -7.53 16.39
N LYS A 66 -6.47 -8.24 15.32
CA LYS A 66 -7.12 -9.57 15.42
C LYS A 66 -6.15 -10.66 15.82
#